data_AF-B0S0P4-F1
#
_entry.id   AF-B0S0P4-F1
#
_cell.length_a   1.000
_cell.length_b   1.000
_cell.length_c   1.000
_cell.angle_alpha   90.00
_cell.angle_beta   90.00
_cell.angle_gamma   90.00
#
_symmetry.space_group_name_H-M   'P 1'
#
loop_
_entity.id
_entity.type
_entity.pdbx_description
1 polymer ?
#
loop_
_entity_poly.entity_id
_entity_poly.type
_entity_poly.pdbx_seq_one_letter_code
_entity_poly.pdbx_strand_id
1 'polypeptide(L)'
;MDSKKLTVSSIFLSVGLLLHYVTPALFMGVKPDFLLVMMFLGILFMDDVKEAFALSLFAGGLAAFTTSFPMGQLPNIIDKLISGIIAFYLFKLMGKNSRKSNLIFAIGTLISGFVFLSLAIPMGMGTENFLNLLPSMFVAVCLPTSILNTIVGIFFKKLIYRTNYVKIHAE
;
A
#
# COMPACT_ATOMS: atom_id res chain seq x y z
N MET A 1 -13.62 -4.80 -14.31
CA MET A 1 -12.19 -4.76 -14.63
C MET A 1 -11.93 -5.36 -15.99
N ASP A 2 -11.49 -4.53 -16.93
CA ASP A 2 -11.02 -4.96 -18.25
C ASP A 2 -9.70 -5.75 -18.14
N SER A 3 -9.44 -6.65 -19.07
CA SER A 3 -8.24 -7.47 -19.20
C SER A 3 -6.96 -6.65 -19.23
N LYS A 4 -6.97 -5.46 -19.85
CA LYS A 4 -5.82 -4.54 -19.85
C LYS A 4 -5.51 -4.03 -18.44
N LYS A 5 -6.52 -3.61 -17.70
CA LYS A 5 -6.38 -3.16 -16.30
C LYS A 5 -5.93 -4.30 -15.40
N LEU A 6 -6.49 -5.49 -15.58
CA LEU A 6 -6.08 -6.70 -14.88
C LEU A 6 -4.59 -7.01 -15.09
N THR A 7 -4.13 -6.94 -16.34
CA THR A 7 -2.73 -7.20 -16.70
C THR A 7 -1.78 -6.17 -16.10
N VAL A 8 -2.14 -4.88 -16.15
CA VAL A 8 -1.31 -3.82 -15.55
C VAL A 8 -1.25 -3.96 -14.03
N SER A 9 -2.39 -4.22 -13.41
CA SER A 9 -2.48 -4.44 -11.97
C SER A 9 -1.65 -5.66 -11.52
N SER A 10 -1.68 -6.77 -12.26
CA SER A 10 -0.88 -7.94 -11.93
C SER A 10 0.63 -7.67 -12.04
N ILE A 11 1.05 -6.90 -13.04
CA ILE A 11 2.44 -6.43 -13.17
C ILE A 11 2.83 -5.59 -11.96
N PHE A 12 2.01 -4.60 -11.57
CA PHE A 12 2.30 -3.76 -10.41
C PHE A 12 2.39 -4.57 -9.12
N LEU A 13 1.43 -5.47 -8.85
CA LEU A 13 1.49 -6.33 -7.67
C LEU A 13 2.72 -7.22 -7.67
N SER A 14 3.11 -7.77 -8.82
CA SER A 14 4.32 -8.61 -8.94
C SER A 14 5.60 -7.81 -8.66
N VAL A 15 5.71 -6.60 -9.22
CA VAL A 15 6.83 -5.70 -8.93
C VAL A 15 6.85 -5.33 -7.44
N GLY A 16 5.71 -5.03 -6.85
CA GLY A 16 5.57 -4.70 -5.44
C GLY A 16 6.01 -5.84 -4.52
N LEU A 17 5.62 -7.07 -4.87
CA LEU A 17 6.02 -8.28 -4.17
C LEU A 17 7.53 -8.51 -4.22
N LEU A 18 8.14 -8.38 -5.40
CA LEU A 18 9.59 -8.53 -5.56
C LEU A 18 10.36 -7.46 -4.77
N LEU A 19 9.92 -6.21 -4.84
CA LEU A 19 10.50 -5.12 -4.05
C LEU A 19 10.38 -5.40 -2.55
N HIS A 20 9.21 -5.84 -2.09
CA HIS A 20 9.01 -6.20 -0.68
C HIS A 20 9.92 -7.36 -0.23
N TYR A 21 10.12 -8.36 -1.09
CA TYR A 21 10.97 -9.51 -0.80
C TYR A 21 12.44 -9.12 -0.59
N VAL A 22 12.99 -8.26 -1.44
CA VAL A 22 14.41 -7.82 -1.36
C VAL A 22 14.66 -6.77 -0.29
N THR A 23 13.61 -6.16 0.26
CA THR A 23 13.76 -5.05 1.21
C THR A 23 14.12 -5.57 2.61
N PRO A 24 15.18 -5.04 3.25
CA PRO A 24 15.54 -5.41 4.60
C PRO A 24 14.50 -4.93 5.62
N ALA A 25 14.41 -5.64 6.75
CA ALA A 25 13.57 -5.20 7.86
C ALA A 25 14.16 -3.96 8.54
N LEU A 26 13.28 -3.06 9.00
CA LEU A 26 13.67 -1.86 9.73
C LEU A 26 13.73 -2.14 11.23
N PHE A 27 12.59 -2.39 11.85
CA PHE A 27 12.46 -2.55 13.30
C PHE A 27 11.54 -3.74 13.62
N MET A 28 11.98 -4.61 14.54
CA MET A 28 11.24 -5.81 14.98
C MET A 28 10.69 -6.67 13.82
N GLY A 29 11.48 -6.81 12.75
CA GLY A 29 11.09 -7.60 11.58
C GLY A 29 10.06 -6.94 10.65
N VAL A 30 9.59 -5.72 10.94
CA VAL A 30 8.67 -5.00 10.06
C VAL A 30 9.46 -4.32 8.94
N LYS A 31 9.03 -4.60 7.70
CA LYS A 31 9.64 -4.11 6.47
C LYS A 31 8.82 -2.95 5.90
N PRO A 32 9.46 -2.04 5.14
CA PRO A 32 8.75 -1.13 4.25
C PRO A 32 7.83 -1.87 3.29
N ASP A 33 6.58 -1.43 3.20
CA ASP A 33 5.57 -2.05 2.36
C ASP A 33 5.56 -1.39 0.97
N PHE A 34 6.45 -1.85 0.10
CA PHE A 34 6.48 -1.43 -1.31
C PHE A 34 5.36 -2.07 -2.15
N LEU A 35 4.74 -3.14 -1.66
CA LEU A 35 3.56 -3.71 -2.30
C LEU A 35 2.38 -2.74 -2.20
N LEU A 36 2.23 -2.04 -1.07
CA LEU A 36 1.24 -0.98 -0.88
C LEU A 36 1.40 0.15 -1.91
N VAL A 37 2.63 0.57 -2.20
CA VAL A 37 2.91 1.62 -3.20
C VAL A 37 2.44 1.19 -4.58
N MET A 38 2.76 -0.05 -4.98
CA MET A 38 2.35 -0.58 -6.28
C MET A 38 0.83 -0.80 -6.36
N MET A 39 0.20 -1.18 -5.25
CA MET A 39 -1.26 -1.25 -5.13
C MET A 39 -1.88 0.13 -5.38
N PHE A 40 -1.39 1.19 -4.73
CA PHE A 40 -1.88 2.56 -4.97
C PHE A 40 -1.68 3.02 -6.42
N LEU A 41 -0.56 2.63 -7.05
CA LEU A 41 -0.34 2.91 -8.48
C LEU A 41 -1.32 2.16 -9.37
N GLY A 42 -1.65 0.89 -9.06
CA GLY A 42 -2.70 0.16 -9.76
C GLY A 42 -4.07 0.83 -9.57
N ILE A 43 -4.39 1.30 -8.36
CA ILE A 43 -5.64 1.99 -8.03
C ILE A 43 -5.84 3.26 -8.86
N LEU A 44 -4.77 3.94 -9.31
CA LEU A 44 -4.88 5.09 -10.21
C LEU A 44 -5.68 4.77 -11.49
N PHE A 45 -5.63 3.54 -11.98
CA PHE A 45 -6.30 3.11 -13.22
C PHE A 45 -7.69 2.52 -13.01
N MET A 46 -8.15 2.43 -11.76
CA MET A 46 -9.47 1.91 -11.45
C MET A 46 -10.51 3.01 -11.61
N ASP A 47 -11.69 2.65 -12.12
CA ASP A 47 -12.79 3.60 -12.34
C ASP A 47 -13.87 3.48 -11.27
N ASP A 48 -14.02 2.30 -10.69
CA ASP A 48 -14.98 2.03 -9.63
C ASP A 48 -14.32 1.45 -8.37
N VAL A 49 -15.07 1.51 -7.28
CA VAL A 49 -14.63 1.01 -5.96
C VAL A 49 -14.49 -0.51 -5.97
N LYS A 50 -15.25 -1.21 -6.83
CA LYS A 50 -15.22 -2.68 -6.92
C LYS A 50 -13.88 -3.16 -7.48
N GLU A 51 -13.37 -2.49 -8.51
CA GLU A 51 -12.04 -2.76 -9.06
C GLU A 51 -10.94 -2.46 -8.04
N ALA A 52 -11.02 -1.33 -7.34
CA ALA A 52 -10.07 -0.99 -6.27
C ALA A 52 -10.12 -2.01 -5.11
N PHE A 53 -11.31 -2.47 -4.72
CA PHE A 53 -11.49 -3.51 -3.71
C PHE A 53 -10.83 -4.83 -4.12
N ALA A 54 -11.08 -5.28 -5.35
CA ALA A 54 -10.47 -6.52 -5.86
C ALA A 54 -8.95 -6.43 -5.84
N LEU A 55 -8.38 -5.34 -6.36
CA LEU A 55 -6.93 -5.11 -6.36
C LEU A 55 -6.35 -5.12 -4.93
N SER A 56 -7.05 -4.47 -4.00
CA SER A 56 -6.64 -4.39 -2.60
C SER A 56 -6.71 -5.74 -1.89
N LEU A 57 -7.71 -6.57 -2.23
CA LEU A 57 -7.83 -7.93 -1.71
C LEU A 57 -6.65 -8.80 -2.14
N PHE A 58 -6.26 -8.74 -3.43
CA PHE A 58 -5.10 -9.47 -3.93
C PHE A 58 -3.80 -8.98 -3.30
N ALA A 59 -3.62 -7.67 -3.19
CA ALA A 59 -2.46 -7.09 -2.49
C ALA A 59 -2.41 -7.54 -1.02
N GLY A 60 -3.54 -7.53 -0.33
CA GLY A 60 -3.68 -8.01 1.05
C GLY A 60 -3.32 -9.49 1.20
N GLY A 61 -3.76 -10.34 0.27
CA GLY A 61 -3.39 -11.75 0.23
C GLY A 61 -1.88 -11.96 0.03
N LEU A 62 -1.28 -11.25 -0.93
CA LEU A 62 0.17 -11.31 -1.17
C LEU A 62 0.98 -10.83 0.05
N ALA A 63 0.54 -9.76 0.70
CA ALA A 63 1.14 -9.26 1.94
C ALA A 63 1.00 -10.28 3.08
N ALA A 64 -0.16 -10.94 3.20
CA ALA A 64 -0.40 -11.98 4.19
C ALA A 64 0.51 -13.20 3.99
N PHE A 65 0.81 -13.59 2.74
CA PHE A 65 1.72 -14.70 2.47
C PHE A 65 3.19 -14.39 2.76
N THR A 66 3.58 -13.11 2.73
CA THR A 66 4.98 -12.70 2.88
C THR A 66 5.31 -12.05 4.21
N THR A 67 4.30 -11.78 5.04
CA THR A 67 4.50 -11.16 6.35
C THR A 67 5.31 -12.04 7.28
N SER A 68 6.27 -11.43 7.97
CA SER A 68 7.03 -12.06 9.06
C SER A 68 6.55 -11.62 10.44
N PHE A 69 5.58 -10.71 10.50
CA PHE A 69 5.05 -10.22 11.77
C PHE A 69 4.09 -11.26 12.38
N PRO A 70 4.17 -11.55 13.70
CA PRO A 70 3.30 -12.50 14.37
C PRO A 70 1.82 -12.19 14.16
N MET A 71 1.03 -13.18 13.76
CA MET A 71 -0.39 -13.01 13.42
C MET A 71 -0.67 -11.91 12.37
N GLY A 72 0.31 -11.52 11.56
CA GLY A 72 0.18 -10.42 10.60
C GLY A 72 -0.68 -10.72 9.37
N GLN A 73 -1.11 -11.96 9.15
CA GLN A 73 -1.85 -12.36 7.94
C GLN A 73 -3.20 -11.62 7.82
N LEU A 74 -4.05 -11.73 8.84
CA LEU A 74 -5.36 -11.10 8.87
C LEU A 74 -5.28 -9.56 8.96
N PRO A 75 -4.39 -8.96 9.79
CA PRO A 75 -4.09 -7.54 9.75
C PRO A 75 -3.70 -7.03 8.36
N ASN A 76 -2.85 -7.75 7.61
CA ASN A 76 -2.46 -7.33 6.26
C ASN A 76 -3.67 -7.29 5.30
N ILE A 77 -4.53 -8.31 5.32
CA ILE A 77 -5.72 -8.31 4.46
C ILE A 77 -6.62 -7.11 4.77
N ILE A 78 -6.89 -6.87 6.06
CA ILE A 78 -7.75 -5.77 6.49
C ILE A 78 -7.13 -4.42 6.17
N ASP A 79 -5.84 -4.22 6.45
CA ASP A 79 -5.18 -2.94 6.19
C ASP A 79 -5.19 -2.61 4.69
N LYS A 80 -4.94 -3.59 3.80
CA LYS A 80 -4.88 -3.34 2.36
C LYS A 80 -6.26 -2.99 1.82
N LEU A 81 -7.31 -3.67 2.29
CA LEU A 81 -8.69 -3.32 1.94
C LEU A 81 -9.05 -1.89 2.36
N ILE A 82 -8.74 -1.51 3.62
CA ILE A 82 -9.04 -0.17 4.14
C ILE A 82 -8.22 0.90 3.40
N SER A 83 -6.90 0.72 3.32
CA SER A 83 -6.00 1.69 2.70
C SER A 83 -6.24 1.83 1.20
N GLY A 84 -6.58 0.75 0.50
CA GLY A 84 -6.89 0.79 -0.92
C GLY A 84 -8.19 1.52 -1.24
N ILE A 85 -9.25 1.31 -0.45
CA ILE A 85 -10.50 2.08 -0.59
C ILE A 85 -10.24 3.56 -0.31
N ILE A 86 -9.51 3.88 0.76
CA ILE A 86 -9.14 5.27 1.10
C ILE A 86 -8.33 5.91 -0.04
N ALA A 87 -7.31 5.20 -0.55
CA ALA A 87 -6.49 5.69 -1.65
C ALA A 87 -7.33 5.96 -2.92
N PHE A 88 -8.28 5.08 -3.25
CA PHE A 88 -9.19 5.28 -4.39
C PHE A 88 -9.96 6.59 -4.28
N TYR A 89 -10.60 6.84 -3.13
CA TYR A 89 -11.34 8.09 -2.92
C TYR A 89 -10.43 9.31 -2.88
N LEU A 90 -9.24 9.21 -2.29
CA LEU A 90 -8.27 10.30 -2.30
C LEU A 90 -7.80 10.63 -3.72
N PHE A 91 -7.54 9.64 -4.56
CA PHE A 91 -7.17 9.87 -5.97
C PHE A 91 -8.31 10.53 -6.76
N LYS A 92 -9.56 10.16 -6.48
CA LYS A 92 -10.73 10.78 -7.09
C LYS A 92 -10.92 12.23 -6.66
N LEU A 93 -10.70 12.56 -5.38
CA LEU A 93 -10.85 13.92 -4.84
C LEU A 93 -9.70 14.85 -5.25
N MET A 94 -8.46 14.35 -5.21
CA MET A 94 -7.26 15.18 -5.43
C MET A 94 -6.87 15.29 -6.91
N GLY A 95 -7.49 14.50 -7.78
CA GLY A 95 -7.20 14.39 -9.20
C GLY A 95 -5.97 13.50 -9.48
N LYS A 96 -6.17 12.47 -10.32
CA LYS A 96 -5.15 11.46 -10.66
C LYS A 96 -3.80 12.09 -11.11
N ASN A 97 -3.85 13.13 -11.96
CA ASN A 97 -2.66 13.80 -12.53
C ASN A 97 -2.06 14.92 -11.67
N SER A 98 -2.67 15.26 -10.54
CA SER A 98 -2.18 16.38 -9.73
C SER A 98 -0.85 16.03 -9.04
N ARG A 99 0.03 17.01 -8.85
CA ARG A 99 1.20 16.85 -7.96
C ARG A 99 0.76 16.57 -6.52
N LYS A 100 -0.44 17.03 -6.14
CA LYS A 100 -1.05 16.77 -4.82
C LYS A 100 -1.28 15.28 -4.58
N SER A 101 -1.57 14.48 -5.62
CA SER A 101 -1.80 13.05 -5.44
C SER A 101 -0.55 12.26 -5.04
N ASN A 102 0.64 12.88 -5.05
CA ASN A 102 1.83 12.29 -4.46
C ASN A 102 1.73 12.16 -2.93
N LEU A 103 0.95 13.03 -2.26
CA LEU A 103 0.72 12.95 -0.82
C LEU A 103 -0.07 11.70 -0.42
N ILE A 104 -0.77 11.07 -1.37
CA ILE A 104 -1.54 9.85 -1.12
C ILE A 104 -0.62 8.69 -0.77
N PHE A 105 0.60 8.63 -1.34
CA PHE A 105 1.59 7.62 -0.95
C PHE A 105 1.99 7.79 0.52
N ALA A 106 2.24 9.01 0.97
CA ALA A 106 2.59 9.29 2.36
C ALA A 106 1.42 9.00 3.31
N ILE A 107 0.27 9.61 3.05
CA ILE A 107 -0.93 9.53 3.90
C ILE A 107 -1.45 8.09 3.93
N GLY A 108 -1.57 7.44 2.77
CA GLY A 108 -2.03 6.06 2.66
C GLY A 108 -1.10 5.08 3.38
N THR A 109 0.22 5.32 3.37
CA THR A 109 1.18 4.50 4.12
C THR A 109 1.03 4.69 5.63
N LEU A 110 0.81 5.93 6.10
CA LEU A 110 0.58 6.17 7.53
C LEU A 110 -0.73 5.55 8.00
N ILE A 111 -1.80 5.66 7.21
CA ILE A 111 -3.09 5.03 7.51
C ILE A 111 -2.96 3.51 7.50
N SER A 112 -2.37 2.92 6.47
CA SER A 112 -2.13 1.47 6.38
C SER A 112 -1.30 0.98 7.58
N GLY A 113 -0.20 1.66 7.90
CA GLY A 113 0.65 1.32 9.03
C GLY A 113 -0.09 1.40 10.37
N PHE A 114 -0.90 2.45 10.57
CA PHE A 114 -1.72 2.57 11.78
C PHE A 114 -2.75 1.45 11.89
N VAL A 115 -3.48 1.15 10.82
CA VAL A 115 -4.49 0.07 10.79
C VAL A 115 -3.83 -1.29 11.02
N PHE A 116 -2.71 -1.56 10.35
CA PHE A 116 -1.95 -2.78 10.50
C PHE A 116 -1.50 -2.97 11.96
N LEU A 117 -0.80 -1.99 12.54
CA LEU A 117 -0.31 -2.09 13.93
C LEU A 117 -1.45 -2.19 14.95
N SER A 118 -2.55 -1.47 14.72
CA SER A 118 -3.74 -1.50 15.58
C SER A 118 -4.35 -2.90 15.71
N LEU A 119 -4.24 -3.72 14.67
CA LEU A 119 -4.75 -5.09 14.64
C LEU A 119 -3.66 -6.11 14.98
N ALA A 120 -2.46 -5.93 14.45
CA ALA A 120 -1.39 -6.92 14.54
C ALA A 120 -0.79 -7.01 15.94
N ILE A 121 -0.60 -5.89 16.64
CA ILE A 121 0.00 -5.90 17.99
C ILE A 121 -0.89 -6.67 18.98
N PRO A 122 -2.20 -6.37 19.13
CA PRO A 122 -3.06 -7.11 20.04
C PRO A 122 -3.16 -8.61 19.71
N MET A 123 -3.21 -8.95 18.41
CA MET A 123 -3.38 -10.33 17.96
C MET A 123 -2.09 -11.17 18.09
N GLY A 124 -0.93 -10.56 17.81
CA GLY A 124 0.34 -11.28 17.72
C GLY A 124 1.27 -11.13 18.92
N MET A 125 1.14 -10.04 19.68
CA MET A 125 2.08 -9.67 20.74
C MET A 125 1.39 -9.40 22.09
N GLY A 126 0.08 -9.57 22.20
CA GLY A 126 -0.68 -9.33 23.43
C GLY A 126 -1.18 -7.89 23.55
N THR A 127 -2.32 -7.74 24.23
CA THR A 127 -2.99 -6.44 24.43
C THR A 127 -2.25 -5.57 25.44
N GLU A 128 -1.52 -6.18 26.38
CA GLU A 128 -0.71 -5.51 27.39
C GLU A 128 0.44 -4.69 26.79
N ASN A 129 0.95 -5.10 25.63
CA ASN A 129 2.06 -4.42 24.95
C ASN A 129 1.59 -3.29 24.02
N PHE A 130 0.28 -3.17 23.79
CA PHE A 130 -0.29 -2.28 22.78
C PHE A 130 0.08 -0.80 22.98
N LEU A 131 -0.11 -0.30 24.20
CA LEU A 131 0.08 1.13 24.51
C LEU A 131 1.52 1.61 24.30
N ASN A 132 2.50 0.72 24.49
CA ASN A 132 3.92 1.04 24.34
C ASN A 132 4.43 0.75 22.92
N LEU A 133 4.00 -0.35 22.32
CA LEU A 133 4.46 -0.77 21.00
C LEU A 133 3.83 0.04 19.87
N LEU A 134 2.57 0.46 19.98
CA LEU A 134 1.92 1.21 18.90
C LEU A 134 2.66 2.53 18.59
N PRO A 135 2.93 3.44 19.54
CA PRO A 135 3.63 4.69 19.25
C PRO A 135 5.08 4.45 18.81
N SER A 136 5.78 3.51 19.45
CA SER A 136 7.20 3.24 19.16
C SER A 136 7.38 2.65 17.76
N MET A 137 6.58 1.65 17.38
CA MET A 137 6.63 1.05 16.04
C MET A 137 6.12 2.00 14.96
N PHE A 138 5.11 2.83 15.27
CA PHE A 138 4.62 3.83 14.32
C PHE A 138 5.70 4.84 13.97
N VAL A 139 6.43 5.35 14.97
CA VAL A 139 7.54 6.28 14.75
C VAL A 139 8.74 5.59 14.10
N ALA A 140 9.11 4.39 14.56
CA ALA A 140 10.28 3.68 14.07
C ALA A 140 10.11 3.10 12.66
N VAL A 141 8.88 2.78 12.25
CA VAL A 141 8.61 2.07 10.99
C VAL A 141 7.70 2.85 10.06
N CYS A 142 6.51 3.29 10.52
CA CYS A 142 5.52 3.90 9.63
C CYS A 142 5.99 5.24 9.08
N LEU A 143 6.67 6.07 9.90
CA LEU A 143 7.22 7.35 9.45
C LEU A 143 8.35 7.18 8.40
N PRO A 144 9.41 6.39 8.63
CA PRO A 144 10.42 6.12 7.60
C PRO A 144 9.83 5.48 6.34
N THR A 145 8.92 4.52 6.52
CA THR A 145 8.27 3.83 5.40
C THR A 145 7.44 4.80 4.56
N SER A 146 6.74 5.75 5.18
CA SER A 146 5.96 6.78 4.47
C SER A 146 6.84 7.65 3.56
N ILE A 147 8.03 8.01 4.03
CA ILE A 147 9.00 8.78 3.24
C ILE A 147 9.49 7.95 2.05
N LEU A 148 9.95 6.72 2.31
CA LEU A 148 10.45 5.81 1.26
C LEU A 148 9.37 5.50 0.23
N ASN A 149 8.16 5.17 0.68
CA ASN A 149 7.02 4.87 -0.18
C ASN A 149 6.62 6.07 -1.04
N THR A 150 6.75 7.28 -0.52
CA THR A 150 6.52 8.51 -1.31
C THR A 150 7.56 8.68 -2.40
N ILE A 151 8.85 8.45 -2.10
CA ILE A 151 9.92 8.54 -3.10
C ILE A 151 9.70 7.51 -4.22
N VAL A 152 9.46 6.26 -3.86
CA VAL A 152 9.20 5.16 -4.80
C VAL A 152 7.93 5.43 -5.60
N GLY A 153 6.85 5.84 -4.95
CA GLY A 153 5.57 6.16 -5.59
C GLY A 153 5.70 7.28 -6.62
N ILE A 154 6.43 8.36 -6.30
CA ILE A 154 6.71 9.45 -7.24
C ILE A 154 7.55 8.96 -8.43
N PHE A 155 8.57 8.16 -8.17
CA PHE A 155 9.44 7.60 -9.21
C PHE A 155 8.64 6.78 -10.22
N PHE A 156 7.87 5.80 -9.76
CA PHE A 156 7.07 4.95 -10.63
C PHE A 156 5.93 5.72 -11.30
N LYS A 157 5.24 6.61 -10.57
CA LYS A 157 4.23 7.48 -11.17
C LYS A 157 4.80 8.26 -12.35
N LYS A 158 5.99 8.85 -12.22
CA LYS A 158 6.66 9.57 -13.33
C LYS A 158 6.99 8.67 -14.52
N LEU A 159 7.38 7.42 -14.30
CA LEU A 159 7.61 6.45 -15.37
C LEU A 159 6.33 6.17 -16.16
N ILE A 160 5.21 5.95 -15.47
CA ILE A 160 3.91 5.71 -16.10
C ILE A 160 3.47 6.90 -16.96
N TYR A 161 3.63 8.13 -16.46
CA TYR A 161 3.26 9.31 -17.26
C TYR A 161 4.13 9.49 -18.51
N ARG A 162 5.38 9.02 -18.48
CA ARG A 162 6.27 9.06 -19.65
C ARG A 162 5.90 8.04 -20.72
N THR A 163 5.34 6.89 -20.33
CA THR A 163 4.94 5.84 -21.29
C THR A 163 3.59 6.10 -21.97
N ASN A 164 2.99 7.29 -21.80
CA ASN A 164 1.67 7.68 -22.33
C ASN A 164 0.50 6.75 -21.94
N TYR A 165 0.71 5.78 -21.05
CA TYR A 165 -0.31 4.79 -20.68
C TYR A 165 -1.53 5.44 -20.02
N VAL A 166 -1.31 6.52 -19.27
CA VAL A 166 -2.38 7.32 -18.63
C VAL A 166 -3.23 8.07 -19.65
N LYS A 167 -2.67 8.52 -20.79
CA LYS A 167 -3.46 9.19 -21.84
C LYS A 167 -4.44 8.26 -22.54
N ILE A 168 -4.24 6.94 -22.45
CA ILE A 168 -5.04 5.94 -23.17
C ILE A 168 -6.20 5.43 -22.30
N HIS A 169 -6.10 5.55 -20.95
CA HIS A 169 -7.03 4.86 -20.03
C HIS A 169 -7.47 5.72 -18.82
N ALA A 170 -7.18 7.03 -18.80
CA ALA A 170 -7.65 7.94 -17.73
C ALA A 170 -8.74 8.92 -18.21
N GLU A 171 -9.26 8.71 -19.42
CA GLU A 171 -10.50 9.33 -19.92
C GLU A 171 -11.69 8.42 -19.63
#